data_AF-A0A4Y2DD38-F1
#
_entry.id   AF-A0A4Y2DD38-F1
#
_cell.length_a   1.000
_cell.length_b   1.000
_cell.length_c   1.000
_cell.angle_alpha   90.00
_cell.angle_beta   90.00
_cell.angle_gamma   90.00
#
_symmetry.space_group_name_H-M   'P 1'
#
loop_
_entity.id
_entity.type
_entity.pdbx_description
1 polymer ?
#
loop_
_entity_poly.entity_id
_entity_poly.type
_entity_poly.pdbx_seq_one_letter_code
_entity_poly.pdbx_strand_id
1 'polypeptide(L)'
;MYSRHKSLNFGQYVPNDKVLNKKVPENPRYKHVKPAIDTGKNVKRHIDELKEKQKNCHHKKDEVFNRVKFSTFIKLAITVAKEVFKQEETGGKTFIKMCS
;
A
#
# COMPACT_ATOMS: atom_id res chain seq x y z
N MET A 1 -56.31 -30.28 6.33
CA MET A 1 -55.76 -29.69 7.56
C MET A 1 -54.45 -29.00 7.24
N TYR A 2 -54.47 -27.72 6.89
CA TYR A 2 -53.25 -26.98 6.56
C TYR A 2 -52.69 -26.30 7.82
N SER A 3 -51.37 -26.49 7.99
CA SER A 3 -50.59 -26.11 9.17
C SER A 3 -50.60 -24.59 9.38
N ARG A 4 -50.79 -24.16 10.64
CA ARG A 4 -50.78 -22.75 11.07
C ARG A 4 -49.46 -22.08 10.69
N HIS A 5 -49.53 -21.02 9.90
CA HIS A 5 -48.40 -20.09 9.74
C HIS A 5 -48.01 -19.53 11.11
N LYS A 6 -46.78 -19.79 11.56
CA LYS A 6 -46.18 -19.10 12.71
C LYS A 6 -45.94 -17.65 12.27
N SER A 7 -46.70 -16.71 12.82
CA SER A 7 -46.38 -15.29 12.69
C SER A 7 -45.05 -15.04 13.41
N LEU A 8 -44.01 -14.74 12.65
CA LEU A 8 -42.76 -14.22 13.21
C LEU A 8 -43.07 -12.85 13.80
N ASN A 9 -43.28 -12.80 15.11
CA ASN A 9 -43.27 -11.55 15.86
C ASN A 9 -41.83 -11.06 15.83
N PHE A 10 -41.48 -10.26 14.82
CA PHE A 10 -40.25 -9.50 14.83
C PHE A 10 -40.35 -8.55 16.03
N GLY A 11 -39.70 -8.95 17.12
CA GLY A 11 -39.59 -8.17 18.33
C GLY A 11 -39.22 -6.74 17.98
N GLN A 12 -39.85 -5.81 18.70
CA GLN A 12 -39.73 -4.36 18.52
C GLN A 12 -38.31 -3.96 18.14
N TYR A 13 -38.19 -3.33 16.97
CA TYR A 13 -36.94 -2.75 16.50
C TYR A 13 -36.53 -1.64 17.48
N VAL A 14 -35.54 -1.93 18.32
CA VAL A 14 -34.87 -0.92 19.14
C VAL A 14 -33.69 -0.41 18.31
N PRO A 15 -33.64 0.88 17.91
CA PRO A 15 -32.50 1.42 17.20
C PRO A 15 -31.29 1.32 18.12
N ASN A 16 -30.39 0.40 17.79
CA ASN A 16 -29.16 0.23 18.52
C ASN A 16 -28.07 0.81 17.61
N ASP A 17 -27.82 2.12 17.71
CA ASP A 17 -26.90 2.86 16.85
C ASP A 17 -25.50 2.22 16.82
N LYS A 18 -25.13 1.56 17.92
CA LYS A 18 -23.88 0.80 18.07
C LYS A 18 -23.82 -0.44 17.17
N VAL A 19 -24.94 -0.99 16.74
CA VAL A 19 -25.01 -2.17 15.85
C VAL A 19 -24.97 -1.72 14.39
N LEU A 20 -25.65 -0.61 14.07
CA LEU A 20 -25.71 -0.06 12.71
C LEU A 20 -24.35 0.49 12.24
N ASN A 21 -23.53 1.01 13.17
CA ASN A 21 -22.19 1.52 12.88
C ASN A 21 -21.11 0.43 12.79
N LYS A 22 -21.44 -0.85 13.02
CA LYS A 22 -20.45 -1.93 12.91
C LYS A 22 -20.16 -2.22 11.45
N LYS A 23 -18.89 -2.13 11.07
CA LYS A 23 -18.44 -2.56 9.75
C LYS A 23 -18.62 -4.07 9.62
N VAL A 24 -19.39 -4.49 8.61
CA VAL A 24 -19.58 -5.91 8.29
C VAL A 24 -18.24 -6.50 7.86
N PRO A 25 -17.80 -7.63 8.46
CA PRO A 25 -16.56 -8.29 8.06
C PRO A 25 -16.67 -8.83 6.63
N GLU A 26 -15.56 -8.77 5.89
CA GLU A 26 -15.52 -9.28 4.51
C GLU A 26 -15.49 -10.81 4.50
N ASN A 27 -16.31 -11.43 3.65
CA ASN A 27 -16.33 -12.88 3.51
C ASN A 27 -15.03 -13.37 2.85
N PRO A 28 -14.24 -14.26 3.50
CA PRO A 28 -12.96 -14.74 2.97
C PRO A 28 -13.11 -15.47 1.63
N ARG A 29 -14.23 -16.17 1.40
CA ARG A 29 -14.51 -16.86 0.14
C ARG A 29 -14.55 -15.91 -1.07
N TYR A 30 -15.00 -14.67 -0.85
CA TYR A 30 -15.22 -13.69 -1.93
C TYR A 30 -14.24 -12.51 -1.89
N LYS A 31 -13.20 -12.59 -1.07
CA LYS A 31 -12.21 -11.51 -0.89
C LYS A 31 -11.50 -11.11 -2.19
N HIS A 32 -11.39 -12.03 -3.13
CA HIS A 32 -10.72 -11.82 -4.43
C HIS A 32 -11.66 -11.30 -5.53
N VAL A 33 -12.98 -11.31 -5.29
CA VAL A 33 -13.96 -10.93 -6.30
C VAL A 33 -14.13 -9.41 -6.30
N LYS A 34 -13.79 -8.77 -7.42
CA LYS A 34 -14.04 -7.35 -7.62
C LYS A 34 -15.53 -7.13 -7.94
N PRO A 35 -16.15 -6.04 -7.46
CA PRO A 35 -17.54 -5.73 -7.79
C PRO A 35 -17.68 -5.51 -9.30
N ALA A 36 -18.69 -6.13 -9.91
CA ALA A 36 -18.97 -6.00 -11.35
C ALA A 36 -19.65 -4.66 -11.68
N ILE A 37 -20.41 -4.12 -10.73
CA ILE A 37 -21.13 -2.86 -10.88
C ILE A 37 -20.28 -1.75 -10.28
N ASP A 38 -19.95 -0.76 -11.10
CA ASP A 38 -19.24 0.44 -10.66
C ASP A 38 -20.22 1.38 -9.94
N THR A 39 -20.30 1.25 -8.61
CA THR A 39 -21.10 2.16 -7.75
C THR A 39 -20.42 3.53 -7.55
N GLY A 40 -19.39 3.87 -8.33
CA GLY A 40 -18.66 5.12 -8.27
C GLY A 40 -17.55 5.15 -7.21
N LYS A 41 -17.27 6.35 -6.67
CA LYS A 41 -16.13 6.66 -5.80
C LYS A 41 -16.33 6.15 -4.37
N ASN A 42 -16.16 4.85 -4.15
CA ASN A 42 -16.08 4.31 -2.80
C ASN A 42 -14.65 4.38 -2.23
N VAL A 43 -14.53 4.52 -0.91
CA VAL A 43 -13.23 4.65 -0.21
C VAL A 43 -12.34 3.43 -0.43
N LYS A 44 -12.92 2.23 -0.48
CA LYS A 44 -12.18 0.97 -0.69
C LYS A 44 -11.44 0.97 -2.03
N ARG A 45 -12.11 1.39 -3.10
CA ARG A 45 -11.55 1.50 -4.45
C ARG A 45 -10.44 2.52 -4.51
N HIS A 46 -10.60 3.68 -3.86
CA HIS A 46 -9.53 4.68 -3.79
C HIS A 46 -8.27 4.11 -3.11
N ILE A 47 -8.44 3.33 -2.03
CA ILE A 47 -7.32 2.64 -1.35
C ILE A 47 -6.70 1.57 -2.26
N ASP A 48 -7.50 0.81 -2.99
CA ASP A 48 -7.02 -0.23 -3.90
C ASP A 48 -6.26 0.37 -5.09
N GLU A 49 -6.71 1.50 -5.65
CA GLU A 49 -6.00 2.26 -6.69
C GLU A 49 -4.66 2.80 -6.18
N LEU A 50 -4.60 3.31 -4.94
CA LEU A 50 -3.35 3.73 -4.32
C LEU A 50 -2.38 2.55 -4.14
N LYS A 51 -2.88 1.39 -3.72
CA LYS A 51 -2.07 0.17 -3.59
C LYS A 51 -1.58 -0.34 -4.95
N GLU A 52 -2.41 -0.30 -5.99
CA GLU A 52 -2.02 -0.68 -7.34
C GLU A 52 -0.96 0.29 -7.91
N LYS A 53 -1.12 1.60 -7.71
CA LYS A 53 -0.12 2.62 -8.08
C LYS A 53 1.19 2.44 -7.32
N GLN A 54 1.13 2.13 -6.02
CA GLN A 54 2.32 1.90 -5.19
C GLN A 54 3.07 0.63 -5.59
N LYS A 55 2.36 -0.47 -5.88
CA LYS A 55 2.98 -1.71 -6.41
C LYS A 55 3.69 -1.47 -7.74
N ASN A 56 3.17 -0.57 -8.56
CA ASN A 56 3.77 -0.23 -9.85
C ASN A 56 4.79 0.93 -9.75
N CYS A 57 5.03 1.46 -8.55
CA CYS A 57 6.01 2.52 -8.27
C CYS A 57 7.45 1.98 -8.16
N HIS A 58 7.68 0.69 -8.43
CA HIS A 58 9.04 0.23 -8.69
C HIS A 58 9.55 1.01 -9.89
N HIS A 59 10.45 1.98 -9.63
CA HIS A 59 11.22 2.69 -10.64
C HIS A 59 11.58 1.69 -11.73
N LYS A 60 11.27 2.01 -13.00
CA LYS A 60 11.68 1.11 -14.09
C LYS A 60 13.17 0.82 -13.93
N LYS A 61 13.61 -0.38 -14.29
CA LYS A 61 14.95 -0.92 -13.93
C LYS A 61 16.15 0.00 -14.28
N ASP A 62 15.95 1.03 -15.10
CA ASP A 62 16.98 1.99 -15.52
C ASP A 62 16.55 3.46 -15.35
N GLU A 63 15.43 3.72 -14.67
CA GLU A 63 14.82 5.06 -14.56
C GLU A 63 15.67 6.03 -13.75
N VAL A 64 16.33 5.53 -12.71
CA VAL A 64 17.23 6.33 -11.87
C VAL A 64 18.40 6.85 -12.70
N PHE A 65 19.03 5.98 -13.51
CA PHE A 65 20.14 6.36 -14.36
C PHE A 65 19.71 7.23 -15.53
N ASN A 66 18.50 7.03 -16.08
CA ASN A 66 17.93 7.88 -17.13
C ASN A 66 17.61 9.30 -16.65
N ARG A 67 17.31 9.50 -15.36
CA ARG A 67 17.05 10.83 -14.77
C ARG A 67 18.32 11.62 -14.47
N VAL A 68 19.48 10.96 -14.42
CA VAL A 68 20.76 11.60 -14.12
C VAL A 68 21.47 11.94 -15.43
N LYS A 69 21.95 13.18 -15.56
CA LYS A 69 22.82 13.54 -16.70
C LYS A 69 24.12 12.75 -16.61
N PHE A 70 24.58 12.19 -17.73
CA PHE A 70 25.85 11.44 -17.79
C PHE A 70 27.05 12.20 -17.20
N SER A 71 27.09 13.52 -17.42
CA SER A 71 28.11 14.40 -16.83
C SER A 71 28.08 14.46 -15.30
N THR A 72 26.89 14.34 -14.71
CA THR A 72 26.70 14.31 -13.25
C THR A 72 27.08 12.94 -12.69
N PHE A 73 26.76 11.88 -13.42
CA PHE A 73 27.19 10.52 -13.07
C PHE A 73 28.72 10.40 -13.01
N ILE A 74 29.44 10.89 -14.02
CA ILE A 74 30.92 10.90 -14.01
C ILE A 74 31.46 11.67 -12.80
N LYS A 75 30.91 12.86 -12.52
CA LYS A 75 31.33 13.67 -11.37
C LYS A 75 31.14 12.90 -10.05
N LEU A 76 30.01 12.21 -9.90
CA LEU A 76 29.71 11.42 -8.72
C LEU A 76 30.69 10.23 -8.58
N ALA A 77 30.91 9.47 -9.66
CA ALA A 77 31.83 8.34 -9.66
C ALA A 77 33.26 8.75 -9.29
N ILE A 78 33.77 9.85 -9.84
CA ILE A 78 35.09 10.39 -9.49
C ILE A 78 35.14 10.81 -8.02
N THR A 79 34.07 11.44 -7.51
CA THR A 79 34.01 11.90 -6.11
C THR A 79 34.04 10.73 -5.14
N VAL A 80 33.19 9.72 -5.39
CA VAL A 80 33.15 8.51 -4.57
C VAL A 80 34.47 7.75 -4.64
N ALA A 81 35.07 7.60 -5.82
CA ALA A 81 36.38 6.95 -5.95
C ALA A 81 37.45 7.66 -5.10
N LYS A 82 37.50 8.99 -5.15
CA LYS A 82 38.41 9.79 -4.31
C LYS A 82 38.15 9.59 -2.82
N GLU A 83 36.89 9.45 -2.39
CA GLU A 83 36.54 9.18 -1.00
C GLU A 83 36.95 7.77 -0.58
N VAL A 84 36.73 6.76 -1.43
CA VAL A 84 37.15 5.37 -1.18
C VAL A 84 38.67 5.27 -1.05
N PHE A 85 39.43 5.88 -1.95
CA PHE A 85 40.90 5.90 -1.86
C PHE A 85 41.43 6.59 -0.60
N LYS A 86 40.71 7.61 -0.11
CA LYS A 86 41.06 8.26 1.18
C LYS A 86 40.78 7.35 2.38
N GLN A 87 39.80 6.46 2.31
CA GLN A 87 39.50 5.52 3.39
C GLN A 87 40.54 4.39 3.53
N GLU A 88 41.30 4.10 2.47
CA GLU A 88 42.37 3.10 2.51
C GLU A 88 43.64 3.62 3.22
N GLU A 89 43.93 4.92 3.14
CA GLU A 89 45.09 5.51 3.85
C GLU A 89 44.80 5.83 5.33
N THR A 90 43.55 6.02 5.70
CA THR A 90 43.13 6.19 7.10
C THR A 90 42.43 4.93 7.58
N GLY A 91 43.22 3.89 7.85
CA GLY A 91 42.73 2.58 8.29
C GLY A 91 41.60 2.66 9.34
N GLY A 92 40.43 2.17 8.95
CA GLY A 92 39.34 1.75 9.83
C GLY A 92 38.75 2.83 10.74
N LYS A 93 37.69 3.50 10.28
CA LYS A 93 36.46 3.86 11.05
C LYS A 93 35.67 4.92 10.28
N THR A 94 34.60 4.50 9.62
CA THR A 94 33.32 5.23 9.72
C THR A 94 32.19 4.29 9.35
N PHE A 95 31.52 3.78 10.39
CA PHE A 95 30.16 3.30 10.29
C PHE A 95 29.33 4.34 9.57
N ILE A 96 28.72 3.96 8.44
CA ILE A 96 27.55 4.67 7.93
C ILE A 96 26.49 4.53 9.04
N LYS A 97 26.44 5.52 9.94
CA LYS A 97 25.29 5.73 10.80
C LYS A 97 24.22 6.34 9.91
N MET A 98 23.49 5.47 9.21
CA MET A 98 22.19 5.85 8.68
C MET A 98 21.31 6.20 9.88
N CYS A 99 20.87 7.46 9.93
CA CYS A 99 19.95 7.96 10.94
C CYS A 99 18.67 7.11 10.99
N SER A 100 18.17 6.90 12.21
CA SER A 100 16.78 6.55 12.51
C SER A 100 15.81 7.63 12.01
#